data_AF-A0A8T6BKY7-F1
#
_entry.id   AF-A0A8T6BKY7-F1
#
_cell.length_a   1.000
_cell.length_b   1.000
_cell.length_c   1.000
_cell.angle_alpha   90.00
_cell.angle_beta   90.00
_cell.angle_gamma   90.00
#
_symmetry.space_group_name_H-M   'P 1'
#
loop_
_entity.id
_entity.type
_entity.pdbx_description
1 polymer ?
#
loop_
_entity_poly.entity_id
_entity_poly.type
_entity_poly.pdbx_seq_one_letter_code
_entity_poly.pdbx_strand_id
1 'polypeptide(L)'
;MKNTSKFQNVVIVTIVGWLVLFVFLPNLMIIGTSFLTRDDASFVKMVFTLDNYTRLLDPLYFEVLLHSLNMALIATLACLVLGYPFAWFLAKLPHKVRPLLLFLLIVPFWTNSLIRIYGLKIFLSTKGYLNEFLLWLGVIDTP
;
A
#
# COMPACT_ATOMS: atom_id res chain seq x y z
N MET A 1 -7.89 -25.17 -36.87
CA MET A 1 -7.25 -24.66 -35.63
C MET A 1 -6.05 -23.72 -35.92
N LYS A 2 -6.17 -22.71 -36.82
CA LYS A 2 -5.04 -21.82 -37.19
C LYS A 2 -5.27 -20.33 -36.91
N ASN A 3 -6.44 -19.92 -36.38
CA ASN A 3 -6.82 -18.51 -36.27
C ASN A 3 -6.67 -17.90 -34.86
N THR A 4 -6.28 -18.69 -33.86
CA THR A 4 -6.15 -18.22 -32.47
C THR A 4 -4.93 -17.31 -32.28
N SER A 5 -3.84 -17.53 -33.04
CA SER A 5 -2.59 -16.76 -32.89
C SER A 5 -2.70 -15.31 -33.36
N LYS A 6 -3.48 -15.03 -34.42
CA LYS A 6 -3.71 -13.66 -34.89
C LYS A 6 -4.56 -12.87 -33.90
N PHE A 7 -5.64 -13.45 -33.40
CA PHE A 7 -6.49 -12.81 -32.39
C PHE A 7 -5.72 -12.57 -31.07
N GLN A 8 -4.99 -13.58 -30.60
CA GLN A 8 -4.13 -13.45 -29.42
C GLN A 8 -3.09 -12.35 -29.60
N ASN A 9 -2.44 -12.25 -30.76
CA ASN A 9 -1.46 -11.19 -31.02
C ASN A 9 -2.10 -9.79 -31.03
N VAL A 10 -3.30 -9.63 -31.59
CA VAL A 10 -4.02 -8.35 -31.54
C VAL A 10 -4.32 -7.96 -30.09
N VAL A 11 -4.85 -8.90 -29.29
CA VAL A 11 -5.13 -8.65 -27.86
C VAL A 11 -3.85 -8.29 -27.09
N ILE A 12 -2.76 -9.02 -27.31
CA ILE A 12 -1.47 -8.74 -26.67
C ILE A 12 -0.95 -7.36 -27.08
N VAL A 13 -0.97 -7.01 -28.37
CA VAL A 13 -0.49 -5.70 -28.84
C VAL A 13 -1.34 -4.58 -28.27
N THR A 14 -2.66 -4.74 -28.16
CA THR A 14 -3.53 -3.74 -27.52
C THR A 14 -3.21 -3.58 -26.03
N ILE A 15 -3.09 -4.67 -25.27
CA ILE A 15 -2.79 -4.61 -23.83
C ILE A 15 -1.39 -4.03 -23.59
N VAL A 16 -0.39 -4.53 -24.30
CA VAL A 16 1.00 -4.08 -24.16
C VAL A 16 1.13 -2.63 -24.62
N GLY A 17 0.51 -2.26 -25.74
CA GLY A 17 0.48 -0.87 -26.21
C GLY A 17 -0.12 0.07 -25.17
N TRP A 18 -1.23 -0.33 -24.53
CA TRP A 18 -1.84 0.43 -23.45
C TRP A 18 -0.92 0.58 -22.23
N LEU A 19 -0.29 -0.52 -21.78
CA LEU A 19 0.67 -0.48 -20.67
C LEU A 19 1.89 0.38 -20.99
N VAL A 20 2.42 0.33 -22.21
CA VAL A 20 3.55 1.15 -22.61
C VAL A 20 3.16 2.64 -22.61
N LEU A 21 2.00 2.98 -23.17
CA LEU A 21 1.57 4.37 -23.27
C LEU A 21 1.25 4.98 -21.90
N PHE A 22 0.52 4.26 -21.04
CA PHE A 22 0.03 4.83 -19.77
C PHE A 22 0.85 4.49 -18.53
N VAL A 23 1.67 3.44 -18.56
CA VAL A 23 2.53 3.06 -17.43
C VAL A 23 3.98 3.38 -17.75
N PHE A 24 4.49 2.89 -18.87
CA PHE A 24 5.91 3.02 -19.17
C PHE A 24 6.32 4.47 -19.49
N LEU A 25 5.53 5.17 -20.32
CA LEU A 25 5.84 6.55 -20.72
C LEU A 25 5.88 7.52 -19.52
N PRO A 26 4.91 7.55 -18.58
CA PRO A 26 5.02 8.41 -17.40
C PRO A 26 6.20 8.07 -16.50
N ASN A 27 6.55 6.78 -16.36
CA ASN A 27 7.73 6.39 -15.59
C ASN A 27 9.02 6.88 -16.25
N LEU A 28 9.13 6.83 -17.58
CA LEU A 28 10.25 7.44 -18.31
C LEU A 28 10.30 8.95 -18.12
N MET A 29 9.14 9.63 -18.12
CA MET A 29 9.09 11.07 -17.83
C MET A 29 9.61 11.38 -16.43
N ILE A 30 9.25 10.60 -15.41
CA ILE A 30 9.75 10.76 -14.04
C ILE A 30 11.27 10.55 -13.97
N ILE A 31 11.81 9.56 -14.70
CA ILE A 31 13.26 9.38 -14.81
C ILE A 31 13.89 10.59 -15.48
N GLY A 32 13.33 11.10 -16.57
CA GLY A 32 13.82 12.30 -17.24
C GLY A 32 13.83 13.52 -16.32
N THR A 33 12.75 13.76 -15.56
CA THR A 33 12.66 14.89 -14.64
C THR A 33 13.53 14.73 -13.40
N SER A 34 13.94 13.51 -13.02
CA SER A 34 14.86 13.31 -11.90
C SER A 34 16.26 13.90 -12.13
N PHE A 35 16.67 14.05 -13.40
CA PHE A 35 17.90 14.73 -13.79
C PHE A 35 17.71 16.24 -14.01
N LEU A 36 16.49 16.76 -13.89
CA LEU A 36 16.18 18.17 -14.11
C LEU A 36 16.05 18.92 -12.78
N THR A 37 16.40 20.20 -12.78
CA THR A 37 16.24 21.07 -11.61
C THR A 37 14.77 21.46 -11.41
N ARG A 38 14.32 21.44 -10.15
CA ARG A 38 13.01 21.97 -9.76
C ARG A 38 13.00 23.50 -9.86
N ASP A 39 11.94 24.06 -10.42
CA ASP A 39 11.73 25.51 -10.49
C ASP A 39 10.36 25.88 -9.91
N ASP A 40 10.29 26.93 -9.09
CA ASP A 40 9.07 27.29 -8.36
C ASP A 40 7.98 27.89 -9.28
N ALA A 41 8.35 28.45 -10.43
CA ALA A 41 7.42 29.07 -11.38
C ALA A 41 7.00 28.15 -12.54
N SER A 42 7.88 27.27 -13.02
CA SER A 42 7.62 26.41 -14.19
C SER A 42 7.60 24.91 -13.88
N PHE A 43 7.57 24.53 -12.59
CA PHE A 43 7.69 23.17 -12.05
C PHE A 43 9.05 22.49 -12.34
N VAL A 44 9.60 22.65 -13.54
CA VAL A 44 10.86 22.04 -13.99
C VAL A 44 11.63 23.01 -14.88
N LYS A 45 12.90 23.25 -14.54
CA LYS A 45 13.87 23.90 -15.44
C LYS A 45 14.64 22.83 -16.20
N MET A 46 14.80 23.00 -17.52
CA MET A 46 15.60 22.12 -18.39
C MET A 46 17.11 22.32 -18.18
N VAL A 47 17.56 22.28 -16.93
CA VAL A 47 18.97 22.29 -16.54
C VAL A 47 19.28 20.92 -15.96
N PHE A 48 20.23 20.23 -16.57
CA PHE A 48 20.68 18.92 -16.11
C PHE A 48 21.47 19.08 -14.80
N THR A 49 21.07 18.36 -13.76
CA THR A 49 21.76 18.32 -12.46
C THR A 49 21.77 16.91 -11.88
N LEU A 50 22.82 16.61 -11.12
CA LEU A 50 22.94 15.41 -10.30
C LEU A 50 22.67 15.71 -8.81
N ASP A 51 22.33 16.95 -8.47
CA ASP A 51 22.11 17.38 -7.08
C ASP A 51 20.92 16.66 -6.43
N ASN A 52 19.93 16.25 -7.22
CA ASN A 52 18.81 15.46 -6.73
C ASN A 52 19.27 14.09 -6.18
N TYR A 53 20.34 13.51 -6.75
CA TYR A 53 20.89 12.24 -6.31
C TYR A 53 21.84 12.40 -5.12
N THR A 54 22.60 13.49 -5.05
CA THR A 54 23.44 13.77 -3.88
C THR A 54 22.59 14.02 -2.63
N ARG A 55 21.41 14.63 -2.78
CA ARG A 55 20.42 14.75 -1.70
C ARG A 55 19.92 13.40 -1.17
N LEU A 56 19.88 12.35 -1.99
CA LEU A 56 19.50 11.01 -1.51
C LEU A 56 20.52 10.41 -0.54
N LEU A 57 21.77 10.91 -0.54
CA LEU A 57 22.82 10.50 0.38
C LEU A 57 22.79 11.26 1.71
N ASP A 58 21.94 12.28 1.84
CA ASP A 58 21.76 13.00 3.09
C ASP A 58 21.19 12.05 4.16
N PRO A 59 21.80 12.01 5.37
CA PRO A 59 21.35 11.17 6.47
C PRO A 59 19.84 11.23 6.76
N LEU A 60 19.20 12.38 6.54
CA LEU A 60 17.76 12.53 6.76
C LEU A 60 16.94 11.59 5.85
N TYR A 61 17.29 11.49 4.56
CA TYR A 61 16.57 10.61 3.63
C TYR A 61 16.82 9.13 3.96
N PHE A 62 18.03 8.81 4.41
CA PHE A 62 18.36 7.45 4.85
C PHE A 62 17.59 7.05 6.11
N GLU A 63 17.43 7.97 7.07
CA GLU A 63 16.60 7.75 8.26
C GLU A 63 15.14 7.51 7.91
N VAL A 64 14.55 8.31 7.01
CA VAL A 64 13.18 8.13 6.54
C VAL A 64 12.99 6.78 5.83
N LEU A 65 13.98 6.37 5.02
CA LEU A 65 13.98 5.06 4.36
C LEU A 65 14.00 3.92 5.38
N LEU A 66 14.90 3.97 6.36
CA LEU A 66 14.99 2.98 7.42
C LEU A 66 13.72 2.93 8.27
N HIS A 67 13.11 4.09 8.57
CA HIS A 67 11.87 4.15 9.31
C HIS A 67 10.73 3.45 8.56
N SER A 68 10.61 3.71 7.25
CA SER A 68 9.61 3.07 6.39
C SER A 68 9.84 1.56 6.26
N LEU A 69 11.10 1.13 6.14
CA LEU A 69 11.46 -0.29 6.10
C LEU A 69 11.13 -1.00 7.41
N ASN A 70 11.45 -0.38 8.55
CA ASN A 70 11.14 -0.92 9.87
C ASN A 70 9.62 -1.07 10.06
N MET A 71 8.85 -0.03 9.71
CA MET A 71 7.37 -0.08 9.76
C MET A 71 6.81 -1.21 8.90
N ALA A 72 7.33 -1.38 7.68
CA ALA A 72 6.91 -2.46 6.78
C ALA A 72 7.28 -3.85 7.32
N LEU A 73 8.44 -3.99 7.94
CA LEU A 73 8.92 -5.24 8.53
C LEU A 73 8.06 -5.63 9.74
N ILE A 74 7.83 -4.71 10.67
CA ILE A 74 6.96 -4.90 11.83
C ILE A 74 5.55 -5.30 11.36
N ALA A 75 4.98 -4.58 10.40
CA ALA A 75 3.67 -4.89 9.86
C ALA A 75 3.62 -6.29 9.22
N THR A 76 4.66 -6.68 8.45
CA THR A 76 4.74 -8.00 7.82
C THR A 76 4.81 -9.11 8.86
N LEU A 77 5.65 -8.96 9.89
CA LEU A 77 5.77 -9.93 10.97
C LEU A 77 4.46 -10.03 11.77
N ALA A 78 3.83 -8.90 12.11
CA ALA A 78 2.54 -8.90 12.79
C ALA A 78 1.45 -9.60 11.96
N CYS A 79 1.39 -9.32 10.65
CA CYS A 79 0.48 -10.02 9.72
C CYS A 79 0.76 -11.52 9.66
N LEU A 80 2.02 -11.95 9.68
CA LEU A 80 2.38 -13.36 9.65
C LEU A 80 2.00 -14.06 10.96
N VAL A 81 2.32 -13.44 12.10
CA VAL A 81 2.02 -13.97 13.44
C VAL A 81 0.52 -14.08 13.70
N LEU A 82 -0.28 -13.12 13.22
CA LEU A 82 -1.74 -13.15 13.42
C LEU A 82 -2.46 -13.91 12.31
N GLY A 83 -2.06 -13.70 11.05
CA GLY A 83 -2.71 -14.25 9.87
C GLY A 83 -2.44 -15.74 9.67
N TYR A 84 -1.22 -16.22 9.97
CA TYR A 84 -0.88 -17.63 9.76
C TYR A 84 -1.67 -18.57 10.68
N PRO A 85 -1.77 -18.34 12.01
CA PRO A 85 -2.63 -19.14 12.87
C PRO A 85 -4.09 -19.07 12.44
N PHE A 86 -4.59 -17.88 12.11
CA PHE A 86 -5.96 -17.70 11.64
C PHE A 86 -6.25 -18.53 10.37
N ALA A 87 -5.36 -18.48 9.37
CA ALA A 87 -5.48 -19.26 8.15
C ALA A 87 -5.42 -20.77 8.41
N TRP A 88 -4.56 -21.21 9.34
CA TRP A 88 -4.45 -22.60 9.75
C TRP A 88 -5.73 -23.12 10.44
N PHE A 89 -6.32 -22.32 11.35
CA PHE A 89 -7.61 -22.65 11.96
C PHE A 89 -8.71 -22.71 10.90
N LEU A 90 -8.75 -21.74 9.99
CA LEU A 90 -9.75 -21.68 8.92
C LEU A 90 -9.66 -22.87 7.96
N ALA A 91 -8.46 -23.39 7.69
CA ALA A 91 -8.26 -24.56 6.86
C ALA A 91 -8.80 -25.87 7.50
N LYS A 92 -8.91 -25.91 8.83
CA LYS A 92 -9.39 -27.08 9.59
C LYS A 92 -10.89 -27.07 9.88
N LEU A 93 -11.59 -25.97 9.56
CA LEU A 93 -13.02 -25.82 9.85
C LEU A 93 -13.90 -26.57 8.83
N PRO A 94 -15.11 -26.99 9.24
CA PRO A 94 -16.04 -27.69 8.36
C PRO A 94 -16.49 -26.82 7.17
N HIS A 95 -16.73 -27.48 6.02
CA HIS A 95 -17.09 -26.83 4.75
C HIS A 95 -18.30 -25.88 4.81
N LYS A 96 -19.19 -26.03 5.80
CA LYS A 96 -20.36 -25.16 5.96
C LYS A 96 -20.02 -23.76 6.50
N VAL A 97 -19.03 -23.63 7.40
CA VAL A 97 -18.70 -22.34 8.05
C VAL A 97 -17.55 -21.60 7.37
N ARG A 98 -16.70 -22.31 6.63
CA ARG A 98 -15.54 -21.74 5.94
C ARG A 98 -15.91 -20.62 4.95
N PRO A 99 -16.94 -20.74 4.09
CA PRO A 99 -17.32 -19.67 3.18
C PRO A 99 -17.78 -18.41 3.90
N LEU A 100 -18.51 -18.55 5.02
CA LEU A 100 -19.00 -17.43 5.82
C LEU A 100 -17.84 -16.64 6.45
N LEU A 101 -16.86 -17.34 7.03
CA LEU A 101 -15.67 -16.71 7.62
C LEU A 101 -14.78 -16.04 6.57
N LEU A 102 -14.59 -16.67 5.41
CA LEU A 102 -13.88 -16.05 4.28
C LEU A 102 -14.61 -14.80 3.78
N PHE A 103 -15.94 -14.85 3.70
CA PHE A 103 -16.74 -13.68 3.34
C PHE A 103 -16.53 -12.54 4.34
N LEU A 104 -16.64 -12.81 5.64
CA LEU A 104 -16.44 -11.81 6.69
C LEU A 104 -15.03 -11.17 6.65
N LEU A 105 -14.01 -11.94 6.25
CA LEU A 105 -12.64 -11.44 6.05
C LEU A 105 -12.55 -10.49 4.84
N ILE A 106 -13.28 -10.77 3.76
CA ILE A 106 -13.25 -9.97 2.52
C ILE A 106 -14.11 -8.70 2.65
N VAL A 107 -15.19 -8.72 3.43
CA VAL A 107 -16.06 -7.55 3.66
C VAL A 107 -15.30 -6.25 3.97
N PRO A 108 -14.34 -6.20 4.93
CA PRO A 108 -13.60 -4.97 5.20
C PRO A 108 -12.67 -4.55 4.05
N PHE A 109 -12.30 -5.46 3.15
CA PHE A 109 -11.51 -5.14 1.96
C PHE A 109 -12.33 -4.37 0.90
N TRP A 110 -13.65 -4.55 0.87
CA TRP A 110 -14.55 -3.81 -0.01
C TRP A 110 -14.85 -2.39 0.46
N THR A 111 -14.40 -2.02 1.67
CA THR A 111 -14.54 -0.65 2.18
C THR A 111 -13.46 0.27 1.64
N ASN A 112 -13.77 1.56 1.50
CA ASN A 112 -12.79 2.56 1.06
C ASN A 112 -11.64 2.66 2.07
N SER A 113 -10.39 2.58 1.58
CA SER A 113 -9.18 2.62 2.42
C SER A 113 -9.13 3.87 3.31
N LEU A 114 -9.60 5.03 2.83
CA LEU A 114 -9.65 6.26 3.63
C LEU A 114 -10.60 6.12 4.82
N ILE A 115 -11.80 5.58 4.60
CA ILE A 115 -12.79 5.37 5.67
C ILE A 115 -12.21 4.45 6.74
N ARG A 116 -11.55 3.36 6.33
CA ARG A 116 -10.89 2.42 7.26
C ARG A 116 -9.79 3.09 8.09
N ILE A 117 -8.94 3.91 7.47
CA ILE A 117 -7.87 4.64 8.17
C ILE A 117 -8.45 5.63 9.17
N TYR A 118 -9.45 6.43 8.78
CA TYR A 118 -10.09 7.39 9.69
C TYR A 118 -10.87 6.69 10.81
N GLY A 119 -11.56 5.59 10.51
CA GLY A 119 -12.28 4.79 11.50
C GLY A 119 -11.33 4.25 12.57
N LEU A 120 -10.20 3.66 12.17
CA LEU A 120 -9.17 3.21 13.10
C LEU A 120 -8.59 4.38 13.91
N LYS A 121 -8.27 5.51 13.26
CA LYS A 121 -7.74 6.70 13.93
C LYS A 121 -8.70 7.23 15.00
N ILE A 122 -10.00 7.29 14.72
CA ILE A 122 -11.02 7.74 15.68
C ILE A 122 -11.19 6.72 16.80
N PHE A 123 -11.22 5.43 16.48
CA PHE A 123 -11.36 4.35 17.45
C PHE A 123 -10.19 4.29 18.46
N LEU A 124 -8.97 4.48 17.97
CA LEU A 124 -7.71 4.53 18.75
C LEU A 124 -7.37 5.92 19.29
N SER A 125 -8.21 6.93 19.03
CA SER A 125 -7.99 8.29 19.52
C SER A 125 -8.06 8.34 21.05
N THR A 126 -7.48 9.38 21.66
CA THR A 126 -7.55 9.64 23.10
C THR A 126 -9.01 9.71 23.61
N LYS A 127 -9.96 10.16 22.79
CA LYS A 127 -11.40 10.12 23.11
C LYS A 127 -12.16 9.04 22.30
N GLY A 128 -11.45 7.99 21.90
CA GLY A 128 -11.99 6.90 21.11
C GLY A 128 -12.72 5.87 21.97
N TYR A 129 -13.62 5.12 21.34
CA TYR A 129 -14.40 4.06 21.99
C TYR A 129 -13.54 3.01 22.68
N LEU A 130 -12.33 2.73 22.18
CA LEU A 130 -11.42 1.79 22.83
C LEU A 130 -11.00 2.29 24.21
N ASN A 131 -10.72 3.57 24.32
CA ASN A 131 -10.20 4.17 25.54
C ASN A 131 -11.28 4.27 26.62
N GLU A 132 -12.50 4.67 26.22
CA GLU A 132 -13.67 4.65 27.10
C GLU A 132 -13.98 3.22 27.60
N PHE A 133 -13.85 2.21 26.74
CA PHE A 133 -14.03 0.82 27.12
C PHE A 133 -12.95 0.32 28.10
N LEU A 134 -11.68 0.71 27.90
CA LEU A 134 -10.58 0.36 28.78
C LEU A 134 -10.69 1.06 30.16
N LEU A 135 -11.12 2.33 30.19
CA LEU A 135 -11.45 3.06 31.41
C LEU A 135 -12.61 2.39 32.16
N TRP A 136 -13.65 1.98 31.45
CA TRP A 136 -14.79 1.26 32.03
C TRP A 136 -14.38 -0.08 32.65
N LEU A 137 -13.44 -0.80 32.02
CA LEU A 137 -12.86 -2.03 32.56
C LEU A 137 -11.89 -1.80 33.73
N GLY A 138 -11.52 -0.54 34.03
CA GLY A 138 -10.55 -0.19 35.07
C GLY A 138 -9.11 -0.61 34.74
N VAL A 139 -8.79 -0.84 33.46
CA VAL A 139 -7.44 -1.24 33.00
C VAL A 139 -6.51 -0.02 32.92
N ILE A 140 -7.07 1.17 32.78
CA ILE A 140 -6.36 2.45 32.70
C ILE A 140 -7.07 3.49 33.57
N ASP A 141 -6.32 4.42 34.15
CA ASP A 141 -6.86 5.49 35.01
C ASP A 141 -7.15 6.79 34.24
N THR A 142 -6.50 6.98 33.09
CA THR A 142 -6.65 8.16 32.24
C THR A 142 -6.65 7.80 30.77
N PRO A 143 -7.42 8.52 29.95
CA PRO A 143 -7.41 8.37 28.50
C PRO A 143 -6.12 8.85 27.83
#